data_AF-A0A537FT53-F1
#
_entry.id   AF-A0A537FT53-F1
#
_cell.length_a   1.000
_cell.length_b   1.000
_cell.length_c   1.000
_cell.angle_alpha   90.00
_cell.angle_beta   90.00
_cell.angle_gamma   90.00
#
_symmetry.space_group_name_H-M   'P 1'
#
loop_
_entity.id
_entity.type
_entity.pdbx_description
1 polymer ?
#
loop_
_entity_poly.entity_id
_entity_poly.type
_entity_poly.pdbx_seq_one_letter_code
_entity_poly.pdbx_strand_id
1 'polypeptide(L)'
;MARTLVEFGYQDDPRVIEMFEWLVRTQFKDGGWNCDEADRSKQVKHSSFMSTIEPLWAFSALTPSRWAKGGREAVARGCEFLLMHRLYKSDNTFQTINEEWTRLHFPLFYFYDILHGLRVLTALESADDKRTFDARELLKSKHSSDGTWPLEATYTRSIKGNLVKDPSTGEWDRVKGEGVAKIPKIYDELGTMSKPSPWITLNALRVLSH
;
A
#
# COMPACT_ATOMS: atom_id res chain seq x y z
N MET A 1 7.44 -2.21 7.66
CA MET A 1 8.78 -2.41 8.27
C MET A 1 9.58 -3.54 7.60
N ALA A 2 8.99 -4.74 7.41
CA ALA A 2 9.70 -5.89 6.81
C ALA A 2 10.40 -5.56 5.49
N ARG A 3 9.68 -4.94 4.53
CA ARG A 3 10.27 -4.52 3.26
C ARG A 3 11.48 -3.63 3.43
N THR A 4 11.36 -2.59 4.25
CA THR A 4 12.45 -1.63 4.46
C THR A 4 13.70 -2.37 4.91
N LEU A 5 13.60 -3.27 5.87
CA LEU A 5 14.75 -4.06 6.33
C LEU A 5 15.38 -4.89 5.20
N VAL A 6 14.56 -5.50 4.33
CA VAL A 6 15.05 -6.22 3.15
C VAL A 6 15.78 -5.29 2.18
N GLU A 7 15.21 -4.14 1.85
CA GLU A 7 15.82 -3.15 0.94
C GLU A 7 17.15 -2.57 1.48
N PHE A 8 17.32 -2.55 2.80
CA PHE A 8 18.56 -2.17 3.47
C PHE A 8 19.56 -3.32 3.67
N GLY A 9 19.29 -4.51 3.11
CA GLY A 9 20.22 -5.63 3.11
C GLY A 9 20.13 -6.55 4.34
N TYR A 10 19.09 -6.43 5.17
CA TYR A 10 18.92 -7.24 6.38
C TYR A 10 18.09 -8.51 6.15
N GLN A 11 17.92 -8.98 4.90
CA GLN A 11 17.10 -10.15 4.58
C GLN A 11 17.56 -11.47 5.25
N ASP A 12 18.83 -11.55 5.64
CA ASP A 12 19.42 -12.72 6.30
C ASP A 12 19.39 -12.62 7.84
N ASP A 13 18.90 -11.51 8.40
CA ASP A 13 18.73 -11.37 9.85
C ASP A 13 17.61 -12.31 10.33
N PRO A 14 17.85 -13.15 11.37
CA PRO A 14 16.85 -14.08 11.88
C PRO A 14 15.51 -13.43 12.25
N ARG A 15 15.53 -12.19 12.73
CA ARG A 15 14.32 -11.44 13.08
C ARG A 15 13.52 -11.05 11.84
N VAL A 16 14.20 -10.73 10.74
CA VAL A 16 13.54 -10.42 9.46
C VAL A 16 12.92 -11.68 8.88
N ILE A 17 13.62 -12.81 8.93
CA ILE A 17 13.07 -14.11 8.53
C ILE A 17 11.82 -14.44 9.35
N GLU A 18 11.88 -14.30 10.67
CA GLU A 18 10.75 -14.53 11.57
C GLU A 18 9.55 -13.63 11.25
N MET A 19 9.78 -12.36 10.85
CA MET A 19 8.70 -11.47 10.40
C MET A 19 7.97 -12.04 9.18
N PHE A 20 8.67 -12.59 8.19
CA PHE A 20 8.03 -13.20 7.02
C PHE A 20 7.29 -14.48 7.36
N GLU A 21 7.83 -15.31 8.25
CA GLU A 21 7.12 -16.48 8.75
C GLU A 21 5.86 -16.10 9.53
N TRP A 22 5.92 -15.03 10.33
CA TRP A 22 4.77 -14.48 11.02
C TRP A 22 3.70 -14.04 10.03
N LEU A 23 4.06 -13.30 8.97
CA LEU A 23 3.11 -12.90 7.91
C LEU A 23 2.39 -14.12 7.31
N VAL A 24 3.08 -15.23 7.06
CA VAL A 24 2.43 -16.46 6.57
C VAL A 24 1.46 -17.04 7.59
N ARG A 25 1.84 -17.08 8.87
CA ARG A 25 1.02 -17.68 9.94
C ARG A 25 -0.20 -16.83 10.31
N THR A 26 -0.16 -15.52 10.07
CA THR A 26 -1.22 -14.58 10.49
C THR A 26 -2.16 -14.15 9.37
N GLN A 27 -1.99 -14.67 8.16
CA GLN A 27 -2.91 -14.42 7.05
C GLN A 27 -4.31 -14.99 7.37
N PHE A 28 -5.35 -14.21 7.08
CA PHE A 28 -6.74 -14.62 7.25
C PHE A 28 -7.19 -15.60 6.16
N LYS A 29 -8.34 -16.24 6.40
CA LYS A 29 -8.91 -17.25 5.49
C LYS A 29 -9.31 -16.68 4.11
N ASP A 30 -9.60 -15.39 4.04
CA ASP A 30 -9.92 -14.67 2.79
C ASP A 30 -8.66 -14.26 2.00
N GLY A 31 -7.46 -14.58 2.51
CA GLY A 31 -6.18 -14.25 1.87
C GLY A 31 -5.61 -12.89 2.24
N GLY A 32 -6.33 -12.06 3.02
CA GLY A 32 -5.81 -10.76 3.44
C GLY A 32 -5.17 -10.75 4.83
N TRP A 33 -4.81 -9.55 5.27
CA TRP A 33 -4.32 -9.23 6.62
C TRP A 33 -5.11 -8.07 7.23
N ASN A 34 -5.02 -7.91 8.55
CA ASN A 34 -5.60 -6.80 9.32
C ASN A 34 -4.62 -6.32 10.40
N CYS A 35 -4.75 -5.07 10.85
CA CYS A 35 -3.87 -4.48 11.88
C CYS A 35 -4.15 -4.98 13.31
N ASP A 36 -5.41 -5.27 13.65
CA ASP A 36 -5.78 -5.72 14.99
C ASP A 36 -5.79 -7.25 15.09
N GLU A 37 -4.64 -7.81 15.45
CA GLU A 37 -4.53 -9.23 15.83
C GLU A 37 -5.07 -9.53 17.23
N ALA A 38 -5.30 -8.49 18.05
CA ALA A 38 -5.57 -8.62 19.49
C ALA A 38 -6.88 -9.34 19.82
N ASP A 39 -7.76 -9.55 18.83
CA ASP A 39 -9.00 -10.29 19.03
C ASP A 39 -9.22 -11.31 17.91
N ARG A 40 -8.36 -12.33 17.85
CA ARG A 40 -8.56 -13.51 16.98
C ARG A 40 -9.87 -14.27 17.25
N SER A 41 -10.59 -13.92 18.34
CA SER A 41 -11.93 -14.42 18.63
C SER A 41 -13.02 -13.73 17.81
N LYS A 42 -12.76 -12.51 17.31
CA LYS A 42 -13.63 -11.85 16.35
C LYS A 42 -13.43 -12.48 14.98
N GLN A 43 -14.51 -13.08 14.47
CA GLN A 43 -14.58 -13.55 13.10
C GLN A 43 -14.45 -12.33 12.16
N VAL A 44 -13.23 -12.07 11.68
CA VAL A 44 -13.00 -11.12 10.60
C VAL A 44 -13.75 -11.63 9.38
N LYS A 45 -14.77 -10.86 8.96
CA LYS A 45 -15.56 -11.17 7.76
C LYS A 45 -14.83 -10.78 6.48
N HIS A 46 -13.93 -9.80 6.58
CA HIS A 46 -13.23 -9.22 5.44
C HIS A 46 -11.94 -8.51 5.89
N SER A 47 -10.84 -8.79 5.21
CA SER A 47 -9.55 -8.15 5.43
C SER A 47 -9.49 -6.72 4.87
N SER A 48 -8.47 -5.96 5.25
CA SER A 48 -8.25 -4.56 4.86
C SER A 48 -7.24 -4.47 3.73
N PHE A 49 -7.49 -3.62 2.74
CA PHE A 49 -6.53 -3.36 1.66
C PHE A 49 -5.19 -2.83 2.17
N MET A 50 -5.23 -1.82 3.04
CA MET A 50 -4.01 -1.20 3.57
C MET A 50 -3.20 -2.19 4.40
N SER A 51 -3.87 -3.11 5.10
CA SER A 51 -3.19 -4.15 5.86
C SER A 51 -2.68 -5.29 4.98
N THR A 52 -3.38 -5.62 3.88
CA THR A 52 -2.99 -6.70 2.94
C THR A 52 -1.88 -6.28 1.98
N ILE A 53 -1.87 -5.02 1.53
CA ILE A 53 -0.88 -4.56 0.55
C ILE A 53 0.53 -4.52 1.14
N GLU A 54 0.68 -4.22 2.43
CA GLU A 54 1.97 -4.09 3.11
C GLU A 54 2.77 -5.42 3.19
N PRO A 55 2.17 -6.56 3.59
CA PRO A 55 2.78 -7.89 3.46
C PRO A 55 3.19 -8.23 2.03
N LEU A 56 2.31 -8.00 1.05
CA LEU A 56 2.62 -8.27 -0.35
C LEU A 56 3.78 -7.40 -0.86
N TRP A 57 3.78 -6.11 -0.48
CA TRP A 57 4.87 -5.19 -0.74
C TRP A 57 6.17 -5.65 -0.08
N ALA A 58 6.13 -6.27 1.10
CA ALA A 58 7.29 -6.87 1.73
C ALA A 58 7.80 -8.11 0.99
N PHE A 59 6.91 -9.02 0.59
CA PHE A 59 7.30 -10.22 -0.17
C PHE A 59 7.90 -9.87 -1.53
N SER A 60 7.44 -8.78 -2.17
CA SER A 60 7.94 -8.35 -3.47
C SER A 60 9.39 -7.83 -3.45
N ALA A 61 9.94 -7.53 -2.28
CA ALA A 61 11.36 -7.18 -2.13
C ALA A 61 12.28 -8.40 -1.97
N LEU A 62 11.72 -9.61 -1.83
CA LEU A 62 12.48 -10.86 -1.78
C LEU A 62 12.37 -11.60 -3.10
N THR A 63 13.43 -12.30 -3.49
CA THR A 63 13.31 -13.31 -4.54
C THR A 63 12.42 -14.46 -4.05
N PRO A 64 11.58 -15.09 -4.89
CA PRO A 64 10.67 -16.15 -4.46
C PRO A 64 11.35 -17.33 -3.76
N SER A 65 12.63 -17.60 -4.09
CA SER A 65 13.46 -18.61 -3.41
C SER A 65 13.72 -18.33 -1.93
N ARG A 66 13.59 -17.07 -1.49
CA ARG A 66 13.79 -16.61 -0.11
C ARG A 66 12.49 -16.49 0.68
N TRP A 67 11.34 -16.72 0.06
CA TRP A 67 10.09 -16.69 0.78
C TRP A 67 10.04 -17.80 1.82
N ALA A 68 9.53 -17.46 3.02
CA ALA A 68 9.30 -18.43 4.09
C ALA A 68 8.44 -19.61 3.61
N LYS A 69 8.51 -20.75 4.31
CA LYS A 69 7.63 -21.90 4.01
C LYS A 69 6.16 -21.47 4.02
N GLY A 70 5.44 -21.75 2.93
CA GLY A 70 4.06 -21.29 2.73
C GLY A 70 3.93 -19.88 2.15
N GLY A 71 5.03 -19.15 1.96
CA GLY A 71 5.05 -17.79 1.41
C GLY A 71 4.49 -17.70 -0.01
N ARG A 72 4.73 -18.70 -0.86
CA ARG A 72 4.13 -18.76 -2.20
C ARG A 72 2.61 -18.78 -2.15
N GLU A 73 2.04 -19.61 -1.29
CA GLU A 73 0.59 -19.70 -1.07
C GLU A 73 0.07 -18.39 -0.46
N ALA A 74 0.77 -17.83 0.52
CA ALA A 74 0.37 -16.57 1.15
C ALA A 74 0.34 -15.41 0.15
N VAL A 75 1.39 -15.28 -0.68
CA VAL A 75 1.45 -14.28 -1.76
C VAL A 75 0.30 -14.49 -2.75
N ALA A 76 0.07 -15.73 -3.22
CA ALA A 76 -1.00 -16.02 -4.17
C ALA A 76 -2.38 -15.63 -3.63
N ARG A 77 -2.68 -15.98 -2.37
CA ARG A 77 -3.97 -15.62 -1.73
C ARG A 77 -4.10 -14.12 -1.47
N GLY A 78 -3.01 -13.43 -1.14
CA GLY A 78 -3.03 -11.97 -0.98
C GLY A 78 -3.21 -11.24 -2.31
N CYS A 79 -2.54 -11.69 -3.37
CA CYS A 79 -2.80 -11.20 -4.73
C CYS A 79 -4.27 -11.43 -5.12
N GLU A 80 -4.80 -12.63 -4.87
CA GLU A 80 -6.22 -12.96 -5.13
C GLU A 80 -7.15 -12.02 -4.36
N PHE A 81 -6.87 -11.72 -3.10
CA PHE A 81 -7.63 -10.74 -2.32
C PHE A 81 -7.67 -9.37 -3.01
N LEU A 82 -6.57 -8.86 -3.58
CA LEU A 82 -6.61 -7.60 -4.33
C LEU A 82 -7.34 -7.73 -5.68
N LEU A 83 -7.16 -8.87 -6.36
CA LEU A 83 -7.68 -9.12 -7.70
C LEU A 83 -9.20 -9.35 -7.70
N MET A 84 -9.76 -10.07 -6.72
CA MET A 84 -11.22 -10.23 -6.59
C MET A 84 -11.94 -8.89 -6.44
N HIS A 85 -11.24 -7.90 -5.91
CA HIS A 85 -11.71 -6.52 -5.79
C HIS A 85 -11.31 -5.61 -6.96
N ARG A 86 -10.66 -6.13 -8.00
CA ARG A 86 -10.15 -5.32 -9.12
C ARG A 86 -9.35 -4.11 -8.63
N LEU A 87 -8.59 -4.30 -7.55
CA LEU A 87 -7.75 -3.35 -6.83
C LEU A 87 -8.48 -2.22 -6.06
N TYR A 88 -9.71 -1.84 -6.39
CA TYR A 88 -10.36 -0.70 -5.73
C TYR A 88 -11.90 -0.76 -5.66
N LYS A 89 -12.49 -1.88 -6.10
CA LYS A 89 -13.94 -2.09 -6.19
C LYS A 89 -14.39 -3.14 -5.18
N SER A 90 -15.66 -3.07 -4.76
CA SER A 90 -16.27 -4.15 -3.98
C SER A 90 -16.28 -5.45 -4.78
N ASP A 91 -15.96 -6.56 -4.12
CA ASP A 91 -16.06 -7.92 -4.65
C ASP A 91 -17.52 -8.36 -4.90
N ASN A 92 -18.49 -7.70 -4.26
CA ASN A 92 -19.91 -8.00 -4.36
C ASN A 92 -20.64 -7.07 -5.35
N THR A 93 -20.42 -5.75 -5.27
CA THR A 93 -21.17 -4.76 -6.07
C THR A 93 -20.40 -4.20 -7.25
N PHE A 94 -19.09 -4.44 -7.31
CA PHE A 94 -18.16 -3.85 -8.28
C PHE A 94 -18.15 -2.30 -8.32
N GLN A 95 -18.75 -1.64 -7.33
CA GLN A 95 -18.65 -0.20 -7.15
C GLN A 95 -17.31 0.17 -6.51
N THR A 96 -16.82 1.38 -6.77
CA THR A 96 -15.64 1.94 -6.11
C THR A 96 -15.81 1.91 -4.59
N ILE A 97 -14.86 1.32 -3.86
CA ILE A 97 -14.89 1.24 -2.39
C ILE A 97 -14.63 2.63 -1.78
N ASN A 98 -13.62 3.32 -2.32
CA ASN A 98 -13.21 4.64 -1.87
C ASN A 98 -12.67 5.43 -3.07
N GLU A 99 -13.34 6.53 -3.41
CA GLU A 99 -12.97 7.37 -4.55
C GLU A 99 -11.54 7.93 -4.42
N GLU A 100 -11.03 8.12 -3.20
CA GLU A 100 -9.64 8.56 -3.03
C GLU A 100 -8.67 7.54 -3.64
N TRP A 101 -8.94 6.24 -3.62
CA TRP A 101 -8.03 5.23 -4.18
C TRP A 101 -7.87 5.35 -5.70
N THR A 102 -8.76 6.07 -6.38
CA THR A 102 -8.68 6.35 -7.83
C THR A 102 -7.73 7.50 -8.17
N ARG A 103 -7.22 8.23 -7.16
CA ARG A 103 -6.32 9.37 -7.31
C ARG A 103 -4.87 8.94 -7.13
N LEU A 104 -3.96 9.50 -7.93
CA LEU A 104 -2.53 9.22 -7.85
C LEU A 104 -1.89 10.05 -6.74
N HIS A 105 -1.43 9.36 -5.69
CA HIS A 105 -0.90 9.98 -4.49
C HIS A 105 0.62 9.96 -4.43
N PHE A 106 1.20 11.05 -3.92
CA PHE A 106 2.57 11.03 -3.42
C PHE A 106 2.79 12.06 -2.30
N PRO A 107 3.58 11.72 -1.26
CA PRO A 107 3.98 10.37 -0.88
C PRO A 107 2.79 9.54 -0.36
N LEU A 108 2.87 8.22 -0.50
CA LEU A 108 1.79 7.29 -0.13
C LEU A 108 1.77 6.90 1.36
N PHE A 109 2.91 6.95 2.04
CA PHE A 109 3.09 6.39 3.39
C PHE A 109 2.61 4.93 3.49
N TYR A 110 1.61 4.65 4.34
CA TYR A 110 0.94 3.35 4.52
C TYR A 110 -0.44 3.28 3.83
N PHE A 111 -0.83 4.35 3.15
CA PHE A 111 -2.13 4.42 2.49
C PHE A 111 -2.13 3.63 1.18
N TYR A 112 -3.27 3.63 0.49
CA TYR A 112 -3.48 2.83 -0.70
C TYR A 112 -4.07 3.68 -1.82
N ASP A 113 -3.59 3.45 -3.04
CA ASP A 113 -4.21 3.86 -4.29
C ASP A 113 -4.01 2.78 -5.36
N ILE A 114 -4.70 2.93 -6.50
CA ILE A 114 -4.60 1.99 -7.63
C ILE A 114 -3.16 1.81 -8.13
N LEU A 115 -2.33 2.86 -8.09
CA LEU A 115 -0.96 2.80 -8.59
C LEU A 115 -0.11 1.94 -7.66
N HIS A 116 -0.28 2.06 -6.35
CA HIS A 116 0.38 1.19 -5.38
C HIS A 116 -0.03 -0.26 -5.55
N GLY A 117 -1.33 -0.54 -5.68
CA GLY A 117 -1.86 -1.87 -5.97
C GLY A 117 -1.22 -2.49 -7.22
N LEU A 118 -1.23 -1.77 -8.33
CA LEU A 118 -0.65 -2.22 -9.59
C LEU A 118 0.86 -2.47 -9.48
N ARG A 119 1.59 -1.60 -8.78
CA ARG A 119 3.04 -1.77 -8.56
C ARG A 119 3.36 -3.04 -7.79
N VAL A 120 2.59 -3.37 -6.74
CA VAL A 120 2.78 -4.63 -5.99
C VAL A 120 2.56 -5.82 -6.90
N LEU A 121 1.41 -5.86 -7.58
CA LEU A 121 1.08 -6.99 -8.43
C LEU A 121 2.09 -7.14 -9.56
N THR A 122 2.61 -6.04 -10.11
CA THR A 122 3.68 -6.08 -11.12
C THR A 122 4.96 -6.68 -10.54
N ALA A 123 5.39 -6.23 -9.36
CA ALA A 123 6.60 -6.75 -8.70
C ALA A 123 6.46 -8.22 -8.25
N LEU A 124 5.22 -8.72 -8.09
CA LEU A 124 4.89 -10.11 -7.78
C LEU A 124 4.47 -10.92 -9.01
N GLU A 125 4.72 -10.41 -10.23
CA GLU A 125 4.42 -11.10 -11.50
C GLU A 125 2.93 -11.52 -11.62
N SER A 126 2.04 -10.73 -11.03
CA SER A 126 0.58 -10.97 -10.95
C SER A 126 -0.24 -9.88 -11.66
N ALA A 127 0.41 -8.96 -12.39
CA ALA A 127 -0.26 -7.83 -13.05
C ALA A 127 -1.01 -8.19 -14.34
N ASP A 128 -0.68 -9.32 -14.98
CA ASP A 128 -1.29 -9.78 -16.24
C ASP A 128 -2.70 -10.36 -16.07
N ASP A 129 -3.20 -10.47 -14.84
CA ASP A 129 -4.57 -10.89 -14.60
C ASP A 129 -5.55 -9.85 -15.18
N LYS A 130 -6.54 -10.31 -15.96
CA LYS A 130 -7.57 -9.47 -16.58
C LYS A 130 -8.33 -8.57 -15.61
N ARG A 131 -8.36 -8.89 -14.31
CA ARG A 131 -9.01 -8.10 -13.26
C ARG A 131 -8.24 -6.82 -12.93
N THR A 132 -7.00 -6.67 -13.38
CA THR A 132 -6.23 -5.41 -13.29
C THR A 132 -6.62 -4.39 -14.35
N PHE A 133 -7.37 -4.80 -15.40
CA PHE A 133 -7.68 -3.98 -16.57
C PHE A 133 -8.26 -2.61 -16.21
N ASP A 134 -9.30 -2.57 -15.37
CA ASP A 134 -9.97 -1.31 -15.01
C ASP A 134 -9.00 -0.32 -14.34
N ALA A 135 -8.13 -0.80 -13.45
CA ALA A 135 -7.12 0.02 -12.79
C ALA A 135 -6.02 0.48 -13.75
N ARG A 136 -5.59 -0.38 -14.69
CA ARG A 136 -4.61 -0.03 -15.73
C ARG A 136 -5.14 1.03 -16.68
N GLU A 137 -6.39 0.90 -17.13
CA GLU A 137 -7.03 1.89 -18.00
C GLU A 137 -7.25 3.22 -17.28
N LEU A 138 -7.63 3.18 -16.00
CA LEU A 138 -7.72 4.37 -15.16
C LEU A 138 -6.35 5.05 -14.96
N LEU A 139 -5.26 4.28 -14.84
CA LEU A 139 -3.91 4.82 -14.82
C LEU A 139 -3.57 5.47 -16.18
N LYS A 140 -3.81 4.79 -17.29
CA LYS A 140 -3.53 5.31 -18.64
C LYS A 140 -4.34 6.55 -18.99
N SER A 141 -5.60 6.66 -18.55
CA SER A 141 -6.43 7.83 -18.82
C SER A 141 -5.91 9.12 -18.16
N LYS A 142 -5.07 8.98 -17.13
CA LYS A 142 -4.38 10.08 -16.44
C LYS A 142 -3.03 10.45 -17.06
N HIS A 143 -2.62 9.74 -18.11
CA HIS A 143 -1.39 10.00 -18.85
C HIS A 143 -1.53 11.31 -19.63
N SER A 144 -0.60 12.23 -19.40
CA SER A 144 -0.56 13.52 -20.09
C SER A 144 0.15 13.38 -21.44
N SER A 145 -0.15 14.31 -22.35
CA SER A 145 0.45 14.33 -23.70
C SER A 145 1.98 14.53 -23.70
N ASP A 146 2.54 15.03 -22.60
CA ASP A 146 3.97 15.22 -22.38
C ASP A 146 4.69 13.96 -21.85
N GLY A 147 4.00 12.82 -21.73
CA GLY A 147 4.58 11.57 -21.26
C GLY A 147 4.56 11.38 -19.74
N THR A 148 3.87 12.26 -19.00
CA THR A 148 3.91 12.30 -17.53
C THR A 148 2.55 12.01 -16.89
N TRP A 149 2.56 11.80 -15.56
CA TRP A 149 1.36 11.70 -14.74
C TRP A 149 1.33 12.80 -13.68
N PRO A 150 0.15 13.36 -13.38
CA PRO A 150 0.01 14.43 -12.40
C PRO A 150 0.07 13.92 -10.95
N LEU A 151 0.47 14.80 -10.03
CA LEU A 151 0.19 14.66 -8.60
C LEU A 151 -1.26 15.02 -8.31
N GLU A 152 -2.15 14.03 -8.21
CA GLU A 152 -3.58 14.29 -8.02
C GLU A 152 -3.97 14.45 -6.56
N ALA A 153 -3.21 13.87 -5.62
CA ALA A 153 -3.53 13.88 -4.20
C ALA A 153 -2.29 13.67 -3.31
N THR A 154 -2.41 13.99 -2.02
CA THR A 154 -1.37 13.73 -1.03
C THR A 154 -1.98 13.39 0.32
N TYR A 155 -1.37 12.44 1.02
CA TYR A 155 -1.82 12.05 2.36
C TYR A 155 -1.17 12.87 3.49
N THR A 156 -0.26 13.79 3.17
CA THR A 156 0.43 14.62 4.16
C THR A 156 -0.55 15.41 5.04
N ARG A 157 -1.68 15.86 4.50
CA ARG A 157 -2.72 16.58 5.27
C ARG A 157 -3.90 15.71 5.70
N SER A 158 -3.86 14.41 5.40
CA SER A 158 -4.95 13.46 5.71
C SER A 158 -4.87 12.89 7.13
N ILE A 159 -3.80 13.18 7.87
CA ILE A 159 -3.66 12.81 9.28
C ILE A 159 -4.58 13.68 10.12
N LYS A 160 -5.72 13.13 10.53
CA LYS A 160 -6.75 13.82 11.34
C LYS A 160 -6.58 13.67 12.85
N GLY A 161 -5.59 12.89 13.29
CA GLY A 161 -5.30 12.65 14.70
C GLY A 161 -3.82 12.47 14.94
N ASN A 162 -3.30 13.03 16.02
CA ASN A 162 -1.89 12.94 16.38
C ASN A 162 -1.73 12.77 17.90
N LEU A 163 -0.60 12.22 18.32
CA LEU A 163 -0.16 12.23 19.72
C LEU A 163 0.85 13.37 19.86
N VAL A 164 0.52 14.35 20.70
CA VAL A 164 1.37 15.52 20.95
C VAL A 164 1.83 15.45 22.40
N LYS A 165 3.14 15.59 22.60
CA LYS A 165 3.73 15.67 23.92
C LYS A 165 3.67 17.12 24.40
N ASP A 166 3.02 17.35 25.54
CA ASP A 166 3.05 18.65 26.21
C ASP A 166 4.49 18.88 26.74
N PRO A 167 5.19 19.95 26.30
CA PRO A 167 6.55 20.22 26.73
C PRO A 167 6.67 20.67 28.18
N SER A 168 5.58 21.15 28.80
CA SER A 168 5.54 21.62 30.19
C SER A 168 5.25 20.51 31.19
N THR A 169 4.35 19.57 30.85
CA THR A 169 3.97 18.45 31.74
C THR A 169 4.71 17.16 31.38
N GLY A 170 5.16 17.02 30.13
CA GLY A 170 5.74 15.79 29.60
C GLY A 170 4.74 14.70 29.24
N GLU A 171 3.45 14.96 29.43
CA GLU A 171 2.36 14.02 29.13
C GLU A 171 2.04 13.97 27.62
N TRP A 172 1.43 12.87 27.19
CA TRP A 172 1.03 12.66 25.80
C TRP A 172 -0.48 12.77 25.64
N ASP A 173 -0.91 13.71 24.83
CA ASP A 173 -2.32 13.94 24.54
C ASP A 173 -2.68 13.61 23.10
N ARG A 174 -3.88 13.08 22.92
CA ARG A 174 -4.43 12.80 21.59
C ARG A 174 -5.18 14.01 21.08
N VAL A 175 -4.63 14.67 20.07
CA VAL A 175 -5.27 15.79 19.37
C VAL A 175 -5.96 15.28 18.10
N LYS A 176 -7.08 15.91 17.75
CA LYS A 176 -7.82 15.67 16.49
C LYS A 176 -8.13 17.01 15.83
N GLY A 177 -8.06 17.06 14.51
CA GLY A 177 -8.30 18.27 13.72
C GLY A 177 -7.56 18.25 12.40
N GLU A 178 -7.84 19.22 11.53
CA GLU A 178 -7.03 19.44 10.33
C GLU A 178 -5.65 19.99 10.72
N GLY A 179 -4.59 19.50 10.09
CA GLY A 179 -3.24 20.02 10.32
C GLY A 179 -2.62 19.67 11.67
N VAL A 180 -3.16 18.69 12.41
CA VAL A 180 -2.57 18.24 13.69
C VAL A 180 -1.19 17.59 13.54
N ALA A 181 -0.85 17.15 12.33
CA ALA A 181 0.48 16.66 12.01
C ALA A 181 1.37 17.84 11.60
N LYS A 182 2.52 17.96 12.26
CA LYS A 182 3.60 18.84 11.78
C LYS A 182 4.22 18.19 10.55
N ILE A 183 3.99 18.77 9.38
CA ILE A 183 4.53 18.27 8.12
C ILE A 183 5.88 18.95 7.86
N PRO A 184 7.00 18.21 7.81
CA PRO A 184 8.29 18.78 7.45
C PRO A 184 8.27 19.43 6.07
N LYS A 185 8.97 20.56 5.92
CA LYS A 185 9.04 21.32 4.65
C LYS A 185 9.50 20.50 3.44
N ILE A 186 10.28 19.45 3.65
CA ILE A 186 10.73 18.56 2.57
C ILE A 186 9.55 17.96 1.79
N TYR A 187 8.37 17.79 2.41
CA TYR A 187 7.19 17.28 1.73
C TYR A 187 6.60 18.29 0.73
N ASP A 188 6.83 19.59 0.91
CA ASP A 188 6.40 20.63 -0.04
C ASP A 188 7.23 20.58 -1.33
N GLU A 189 8.45 20.02 -1.27
CA GLU A 189 9.36 19.87 -2.40
C GLU A 189 9.07 18.62 -3.25
N LEU A 190 8.20 17.72 -2.78
CA LEU A 190 7.92 16.44 -3.44
C LEU A 190 6.97 16.53 -4.64
N GLY A 191 6.37 17.70 -4.87
CA GLY A 191 5.56 17.96 -6.06
C GLY A 191 4.49 19.02 -5.84
N THR A 192 3.89 19.47 -6.94
CA THR A 192 2.78 20.42 -6.92
C THR A 192 1.51 19.74 -7.40
N MET A 193 0.41 19.95 -6.69
CA MET A 193 -0.90 19.42 -7.05
C MET A 193 -1.27 19.73 -8.51
N SER A 194 -1.82 18.73 -9.20
CA SER A 194 -2.22 18.78 -10.62
C SER A 194 -1.09 19.07 -11.61
N LYS A 195 0.18 19.07 -11.19
CA LYS A 195 1.35 19.18 -12.06
C LYS A 195 2.02 17.81 -12.26
N PRO A 196 2.80 17.64 -13.34
CA PRO A 196 3.62 16.44 -13.55
C PRO A 196 4.42 16.08 -12.30
N SER A 197 4.39 14.81 -11.92
CA SER A 197 5.13 14.27 -10.79
C SER A 197 6.15 13.25 -11.27
N PRO A 198 7.46 13.45 -11.05
CA PRO A 198 8.47 12.46 -11.43
C PRO A 198 8.29 11.14 -10.67
N TRP A 199 7.79 11.21 -9.44
CA TRP A 199 7.56 10.04 -8.59
C TRP A 199 6.41 9.18 -9.09
N ILE A 200 5.29 9.81 -9.45
CA ILE A 200 4.13 9.08 -10.00
C ILE A 200 4.46 8.59 -11.40
N THR A 201 5.10 9.41 -12.23
CA THR A 201 5.50 9.06 -13.60
C THR A 201 6.42 7.84 -13.61
N LEU A 202 7.50 7.82 -12.81
CA LEU A 202 8.40 6.67 -12.72
C LEU A 202 7.66 5.38 -12.34
N ASN A 203 6.74 5.48 -11.39
CA ASN A 203 5.99 4.33 -10.91
C ASN A 203 4.91 3.86 -11.90
N ALA A 204 4.29 4.78 -12.63
CA ALA A 204 3.36 4.46 -13.71
C ALA A 204 4.08 3.75 -14.86
N LEU A 205 5.25 4.25 -15.27
CA LEU A 205 6.08 3.61 -16.30
C LEU A 205 6.51 2.19 -15.89
N ARG A 206 6.88 1.98 -14.63
CA ARG A 206 7.18 0.63 -14.09
C ARG A 206 5.99 -0.31 -14.16
N VAL A 207 4.77 0.18 -14.01
CA VAL A 207 3.55 -0.64 -14.12
C VAL A 207 3.18 -0.92 -15.58
N LEU A 208 3.38 0.06 -16.47
CA LEU A 208 2.91 -0.03 -17.86
C LEU A 208 3.93 -0.63 -18.83
N SER A 209 5.17 -0.89 -18.37
CA SER A 209 6.22 -1.55 -19.17
C SER A 209 6.16 -3.08 -19.14
N HIS A 210 5.27 -3.65 -18.32
CA HIS A 210 4.91 -5.08 -18.28
C HIS A 210 3.54 -5.28 -18.92
#